data_AF-A0A921ERD3-F1
#
_entry.id   AF-A0A921ERD3-F1
#
_cell.length_a   1.000
_cell.length_b   1.000
_cell.length_c   1.000
_cell.angle_alpha   90.00
_cell.angle_beta   90.00
_cell.angle_gamma   90.00
#
_symmetry.space_group_name_H-M   'P 1'
#
loop_
_entity.id
_entity.type
_entity.pdbx_description
1 polymer ?
#
loop_
_entity_poly.entity_id
_entity_poly.type
_entity_poly.pdbx_seq_one_letter_code
_entity_poly.pdbx_strand_id
1 'polypeptide(L)' 'ADIVTWPASCTIDAGCTLANGNQVKVVGWYDNEWGYSNRLVDLTVLVGSKL' A
#
# COMPACT_ATOMS: atom_id res chain seq x y z
N ALA A 1 4.34 -14.87 -7.47
CA ALA A 1 4.58 -13.42 -7.34
C ALA A 1 4.12 -13.03 -5.95
N ASP A 2 4.90 -12.22 -5.23
CA ASP A 2 4.81 -12.14 -3.76
C ASP A 2 3.68 -11.23 -3.25
N ILE A 3 3.30 -10.21 -4.03
CA ILE A 3 2.32 -9.20 -3.64
C ILE A 3 0.98 -9.30 -4.38
N VAL A 4 0.84 -10.26 -5.31
CA VAL A 4 -0.39 -10.43 -6.08
C VAL A 4 -1.52 -10.80 -5.12
N THR A 5 -2.65 -10.11 -5.21
CA THR A 5 -3.81 -10.21 -4.29
C THR A 5 -3.52 -9.82 -2.84
N TRP A 6 -2.47 -9.01 -2.60
CA TRP A 6 -2.16 -8.47 -1.28
C TRP A 6 -2.97 -7.19 -1.00
N PRO A 7 -3.76 -7.11 0.10
CA PRO A 7 -4.74 -6.04 0.29
C PRO A 7 -4.14 -4.72 0.79
N ALA A 8 -2.86 -4.69 1.18
CA ALA A 8 -2.23 -3.48 1.67
C ALA A 8 -2.05 -2.44 0.55
N SER A 9 -2.29 -1.16 0.87
CA SER A 9 -2.08 -0.08 -0.10
C SER A 9 -0.61 0.19 -0.41
N CYS A 10 0.30 -0.21 0.48
CA CYS A 10 1.74 -0.13 0.29
C CYS A 10 2.42 -1.11 1.25
N THR A 11 3.31 -1.94 0.75
CA THR A 11 4.17 -2.83 1.53
C THR A 11 5.60 -2.37 1.36
N ILE A 12 6.23 -1.91 2.45
CA ILE A 12 7.61 -1.41 2.41
C ILE A 12 8.56 -2.59 2.23
N ASP A 13 9.43 -2.48 1.23
CA ASP A 13 10.50 -3.43 0.97
C ASP A 13 11.77 -2.95 1.69
N ALA A 14 12.04 -3.55 2.85
CA ALA A 14 13.24 -3.25 3.63
C ALA A 14 14.53 -3.65 2.91
N GLY A 15 14.50 -4.68 2.05
CA GLY A 15 15.66 -5.14 1.29
C GLY A 15 16.07 -4.18 0.17
N CYS A 16 15.10 -3.47 -0.40
CA CYS A 16 15.34 -2.44 -1.42
C CYS A 16 15.44 -1.00 -0.87
N THR A 17 15.21 -0.81 0.44
CA THR A 17 15.28 0.49 1.11
C THR A 17 16.71 0.79 1.56
N LEU A 18 17.21 2.00 1.28
CA LEU A 18 18.60 2.40 1.52
C LEU A 18 18.67 3.67 2.37
N ALA A 19 19.65 3.73 3.27
CA ALA A 19 19.97 4.91 4.06
C ALA A 19 21.39 5.40 3.74
N ASN A 20 21.57 6.72 3.60
CA ASN A 20 22.86 7.36 3.45
C ASN A 20 22.90 8.64 4.30
N GLY A 21 23.58 8.58 5.45
CA GLY A 21 23.62 9.68 6.40
C GLY A 21 22.22 10.05 6.90
N ASN A 22 21.79 11.27 6.60
CA ASN A 22 20.47 11.80 6.96
C ASN A 22 19.41 11.68 5.85
N GLN A 23 19.72 10.98 4.75
CA GLN A 23 18.79 10.73 3.64
C GLN A 23 18.41 9.25 3.55
N VAL A 24 17.14 8.97 3.27
CA VAL A 24 16.62 7.61 3.09
C VAL A 24 15.85 7.51 1.77
N LYS A 25 16.14 6.48 0.97
CA LYS A 25 15.35 6.06 -0.19
C LYS A 25 14.49 4.87 0.24
N VAL A 26 13.19 5.09 0.33
CA VAL A 26 12.20 4.05 0.68
C VAL A 26 11.62 3.44 -0.58
N VAL A 27 11.51 2.12 -0.63
CA VAL A 27 10.84 1.39 -1.72
C VAL A 27 9.61 0.69 -1.16
N GLY A 28 8.48 0.84 -1.84
CA GLY A 28 7.22 0.22 -1.48
C GLY A 28 6.53 -0.37 -2.69
N TRP A 29 5.94 -1.54 -2.49
CA TRP A 29 5.18 -2.26 -3.49
C TRP A 29 3.68 -2.16 -3.20
N TYR A 30 2.87 -2.15 -4.25
CA TYR A 30 1.43 -2.24 -4.12
C TYR A 30 0.86 -3.02 -5.31
N ASP A 31 -0.13 -3.86 -5.02
CA ASP A 31 -0.98 -4.43 -6.06
C ASP A 31 -1.94 -3.33 -6.51
N ASN A 32 -1.76 -2.84 -7.73
CA ASN A 32 -2.54 -1.73 -8.27
C ASN A 32 -4.01 -2.09 -8.52
N GLU A 33 -4.35 -3.38 -8.66
CA GLU A 33 -5.74 -3.82 -8.85
C GLU A 33 -6.37 -4.15 -7.50
N TRP A 34 -5.74 -5.03 -6.72
CA TRP A 34 -6.34 -5.55 -5.49
C TRP A 34 -6.23 -4.57 -4.33
N GLY A 35 -5.05 -3.97 -4.12
CA GLY A 35 -4.83 -3.00 -3.05
C GLY A 35 -5.72 -1.76 -3.20
N TYR A 36 -5.87 -1.27 -4.43
CA TYR A 36 -6.76 -0.16 -4.73
C TYR A 36 -8.24 -0.52 -4.55
N SER A 37 -8.67 -1.68 -5.05
CA SER A 37 -10.06 -2.14 -4.92
C SER A 37 -10.49 -2.30 -3.45
N ASN A 38 -9.61 -2.80 -2.58
CA ASN A 38 -9.89 -2.87 -1.14
C ASN A 38 -10.07 -1.48 -0.53
N ARG A 39 -9.26 -0.48 -0.92
CA ARG A 39 -9.44 0.92 -0.44
C ARG A 39 -10.73 1.55 -0.94
N LEU A 40 -11.19 1.21 -2.15
CA LEU A 40 -12.50 1.67 -2.63
C LEU A 40 -13.64 1.10 -1.79
N VAL A 41 -13.58 -0.17 -1.39
CA VAL A 41 -14.58 -0.77 -0.49
C VAL A 41 -14.56 -0.09 0.87
N ASP A 42 -13.37 0.09 1.47
CA ASP A 42 -13.21 0.79 2.75
C ASP A 42 -13.79 2.22 2.70
N LEU A 43 -13.49 2.96 1.63
CA LEU A 43 -14.00 4.31 1.41
C LEU A 43 -15.53 4.31 1.27
N THR A 44 -16.09 3.35 0.55
CA THR A 44 -17.55 3.22 0.38
C THR A 44 -18.24 2.99 1.72
N VAL A 45 -17.69 2.11 2.56
CA VAL A 45 -18.21 1.86 3.92
C VAL A 45 -18.10 3.12 4.78
N LEU A 46 -16.97 3.83 4.70
CA LEU A 46 -16.77 5.08 5.43
C LEU A 46 -17.83 6.12 5.04
N VAL A 47 -18.04 6.37 3.74
CA VAL A 47 -19.05 7.31 3.27
C VAL A 47 -20.44 6.89 3.69
N GLY A 48 -20.78 5.60 3.54
CA GLY A 48 -22.07 5.06 3.99
C GLY A 48 -22.33 5.24 5.49
N SER A 49 -21.29 5.24 6.32
CA SER A 49 -21.41 5.48 7.77
C SER A 49 -21.69 6.95 8.16
N LYS A 50 -21.64 7.87 7.20
CA LYS A 50 -21.81 9.33 7.41
C LYS A 50 -23.08 9.91 6.77
N LEU A 51 -23.90 9.04 6.16
CA LEU A 51 -25.24 9.36 5.66
C LEU A 51 -26.29 9.12 6.76
#